data_AF-A0A1V2Q321-F1
#
_entry.id   AF-A0A1V2Q321-F1
#
_cell.length_a   1.000
_cell.length_b   1.000
_cell.length_c   1.000
_cell.angle_alpha   90.00
_cell.angle_beta   90.00
_cell.angle_gamma   90.00
#
_symmetry.space_group_name_H-M   'P 1'
#
loop_
_entity.id
_entity.type
_entity.pdbx_description
1 polymer ?
#
loop_
_entity_poly.entity_id
_entity_poly.type
_entity_poly.pdbx_seq_one_letter_code
_entity_poly.pdbx_strand_id
1 'polypeptide(L)'
;MPARLVSALAVTTILVGWAVAQYPYVLLPGLTVEQAARGHSTLMALLIALVAGAVVLIPALVYLYTLFQRPPVVGDRGAESR
;
A
#
# COMPACT_ATOMS: atom_id res chain seq x y z
N MET A 1 14.38 6.49 9.10
CA MET A 1 13.82 5.31 8.40
C MET A 1 13.02 4.34 9.29
N PRO A 2 13.43 3.96 10.53
CA PRO A 2 12.71 2.92 11.29
C PRO A 2 11.28 3.33 11.65
N ALA A 3 11.05 4.60 12.00
CA ALA A 3 9.72 5.10 12.36
C ALA A 3 8.66 4.94 11.25
N ARG A 4 9.03 5.14 9.97
CA ARG A 4 8.08 5.01 8.83
C ARG A 4 7.69 3.55 8.58
N LEU A 5 8.64 2.64 8.71
CA LEU A 5 8.38 1.21 8.56
C LEU A 5 7.52 0.69 9.72
N VAL A 6 7.84 1.10 10.95
CA VAL A 6 7.05 0.75 12.14
C VAL A 6 5.63 1.31 12.04
N SER A 7 5.44 2.55 11.59
CA SER A 7 4.10 3.11 11.39
C SER A 7 3.32 2.36 10.30
N ALA A 8 3.97 1.99 9.20
CA ALA A 8 3.32 1.23 8.13
C ALA A 8 2.87 -0.15 8.61
N LEU A 9 3.73 -0.85 9.37
CA LEU A 9 3.39 -2.13 9.98
C LEU A 9 2.28 -1.99 11.00
N ALA A 10 2.34 -0.99 11.90
CA ALA A 10 1.31 -0.77 12.90
C ALA A 10 -0.07 -0.54 12.26
N VAL A 11 -0.15 0.32 11.25
CA VAL A 11 -1.40 0.58 10.51
C VAL A 11 -1.88 -0.70 9.81
N THR A 12 -0.98 -1.45 9.17
CA THR A 12 -1.32 -2.71 8.51
C THR A 12 -1.91 -3.72 9.51
N THR A 13 -1.29 -3.87 10.68
CA THR A 13 -1.76 -4.77 11.74
C THR A 13 -3.13 -4.36 12.27
N ILE A 14 -3.37 -3.06 12.46
CA ILE A 14 -4.68 -2.56 12.90
C ILE A 14 -5.76 -2.90 11.86
N LEU A 15 -5.49 -2.66 10.57
CA LEU A 15 -6.43 -2.99 9.49
C LEU A 15 -6.71 -4.49 9.41
N VAL A 16 -5.69 -5.33 9.57
CA VAL A 16 -5.84 -6.79 9.60
C VAL A 16 -6.65 -7.23 10.83
N GLY A 17 -6.33 -6.71 12.02
CA GLY A 17 -7.06 -7.03 13.24
C GLY A 17 -8.54 -6.65 13.15
N TRP A 18 -8.84 -5.50 12.54
CA TRP A 18 -10.20 -5.08 12.23
C TRP A 18 -10.91 -6.04 11.27
N ALA A 19 -10.26 -6.43 10.17
CA ALA A 19 -10.83 -7.37 9.20
C ALA A 19 -11.13 -8.73 9.83
N VAL A 20 -10.23 -9.22 10.69
CA VAL A 20 -10.40 -10.49 11.43
C VAL A 20 -11.54 -10.39 12.44
N ALA A 21 -11.71 -9.26 13.12
CA ALA A 21 -12.71 -9.09 14.18
C ALA A 21 -14.17 -9.20 13.68
N GLN A 22 -14.44 -8.88 12.41
CA GLN A 22 -15.78 -8.97 11.83
C GLN A 22 -16.05 -10.28 11.07
N TYR A 23 -15.03 -11.13 10.86
CA TYR A 23 -15.20 -12.41 10.17
C TYR A 23 -16.24 -13.30 10.89
N PRO A 24 -17.23 -13.91 10.20
CA PRO A 24 -17.34 -14.12 8.74
C PRO A 24 -18.11 -13.03 7.97
N TYR A 25 -18.43 -11.91 8.62
CA TYR A 25 -19.26 -10.87 8.04
C TYR A 25 -18.42 -9.80 7.36
N VAL A 26 -18.83 -9.42 6.14
CA VAL A 26 -18.30 -8.24 5.42
C VAL A 26 -19.12 -7.00 5.78
N LEU A 27 -20.43 -7.20 6.04
CA LEU A 27 -21.34 -6.16 6.49
C LEU A 27 -22.33 -6.76 7.50
N LEU A 28 -22.19 -6.34 8.75
CA LEU A 28 -23.04 -6.82 9.85
C LEU A 28 -24.46 -6.22 9.73
N PRO A 29 -25.53 -6.99 10.03
CA PRO A 29 -25.58 -8.43 10.37
C PRO A 29 -25.89 -9.35 9.18
N GLY A 30 -26.04 -8.82 7.97
CA GLY A 30 -26.74 -9.52 6.88
C GLY A 30 -25.89 -10.08 5.74
N LEU A 31 -24.59 -9.77 5.67
CA LEU A 31 -23.79 -10.10 4.49
C LEU A 31 -22.48 -10.79 4.89
N THR A 32 -22.46 -12.12 4.71
CA THR A 32 -21.26 -12.93 4.91
C THR A 32 -20.34 -12.90 3.70
N VAL A 33 -19.07 -13.27 3.89
CA VAL A 33 -18.08 -13.40 2.80
C VAL A 33 -18.57 -14.37 1.73
N GLU A 34 -19.18 -15.50 2.11
CA GLU A 34 -19.69 -16.50 1.16
C GLU A 34 -20.89 -15.96 0.37
N GLN A 35 -21.76 -15.19 1.02
CA GLN A 35 -22.91 -14.56 0.36
C GLN A 35 -22.45 -13.46 -0.62
N ALA A 36 -21.42 -12.69 -0.26
CA ALA A 36 -20.81 -11.69 -1.13
C ALA A 36 -20.14 -12.32 -2.35
N ALA A 37 -19.58 -13.52 -2.20
CA ALA A 37 -18.83 -14.23 -3.24
C ALA A 37 -19.70 -14.88 -4.34
N ARG A 38 -21.03 -14.71 -4.34
CA ARG A 38 -21.92 -15.29 -5.37
C ARG A 38 -21.57 -14.86 -6.80
N GLY A 39 -21.06 -13.64 -6.98
CA GLY A 39 -20.61 -13.12 -8.28
C GLY A 39 -19.17 -13.51 -8.61
N HIS A 40 -18.86 -14.81 -8.70
CA HIS A 40 -17.47 -15.30 -8.83
C HIS A 40 -16.69 -14.67 -9.98
N SER A 41 -17.31 -14.47 -11.15
CA SER A 41 -16.66 -13.83 -12.31
C SER A 41 -16.27 -12.37 -12.02
N THR A 42 -17.15 -11.60 -11.38
CA THR A 42 -16.87 -10.21 -11.00
C THR A 42 -15.78 -10.16 -9.94
N LEU A 43 -15.83 -11.05 -8.96
CA LEU A 43 -14.83 -11.13 -7.89
C LEU A 43 -13.44 -11.46 -8.46
N MET A 44 -13.35 -12.41 -9.39
CA MET A 44 -12.09 -12.71 -10.09
C MET A 44 -11.58 -11.51 -10.89
N ALA A 45 -12.44 -10.82 -11.64
CA ALA A 45 -12.05 -9.62 -12.38
C ALA A 45 -11.51 -8.52 -11.45
N LEU A 46 -12.17 -8.30 -10.30
CA LEU A 46 -11.73 -7.35 -9.28
C LEU A 46 -10.38 -7.74 -8.66
N LEU A 47 -10.17 -9.02 -8.35
CA LEU A 47 -8.89 -9.50 -7.83
C LEU A 47 -7.75 -9.32 -8.85
N ILE A 48 -8.00 -9.64 -10.12
CA ILE A 48 -7.02 -9.43 -11.19
C ILE A 48 -6.69 -7.93 -11.31
N ALA A 49 -7.71 -7.06 -11.34
CA ALA A 49 -7.52 -5.62 -11.41
C ALA A 49 -6.75 -5.07 -10.20
N LEU A 50 -7.04 -5.56 -9.00
CA LEU A 50 -6.35 -5.18 -7.77
C LEU A 50 -4.87 -5.59 -7.80
N VAL A 51 -4.59 -6.83 -8.21
CA VAL A 51 -3.21 -7.33 -8.34
C VAL A 51 -2.46 -6.56 -9.42
N ALA A 52 -3.06 -6.36 -10.60
CA ALA A 52 -2.45 -5.58 -11.67
C ALA A 52 -2.18 -4.13 -11.21
N GLY A 53 -3.13 -3.51 -10.53
CA GLY A 53 -2.99 -2.17 -9.95
C GLY A 53 -1.85 -2.11 -8.93
N ALA A 54 -1.74 -3.09 -8.03
CA ALA A 54 -0.66 -3.17 -7.05
C ALA A 54 0.71 -3.36 -7.71
N VAL A 55 0.79 -4.21 -8.73
CA VAL A 55 2.02 -4.44 -9.51
C VAL A 55 2.48 -3.19 -10.24
N VAL A 56 1.57 -2.29 -10.64
CA VAL A 56 1.92 -1.00 -11.26
C VAL A 56 2.24 0.07 -10.20
N LEU A 57 1.42 0.14 -9.15
CA LEU A 57 1.50 1.20 -8.14
C LEU A 57 2.72 1.06 -7.24
N ILE A 58 3.07 -0.16 -6.81
CA ILE A 58 4.20 -0.39 -5.89
C ILE A 58 5.52 0.06 -6.52
N PRO A 59 5.90 -0.33 -7.75
CA PRO A 59 7.11 0.15 -8.40
C PRO A 59 7.12 1.67 -8.58
N ALA A 60 5.98 2.27 -8.93
CA ALA A 60 5.87 3.72 -9.08
C ALA A 60 6.15 4.46 -7.75
N LEU A 61 5.58 3.96 -6.65
CA LEU A 61 5.82 4.53 -5.31
C LEU A 61 7.27 4.33 -4.86
N VAL A 62 7.87 3.18 -5.14
CA VAL A 62 9.29 2.94 -4.84
C VAL A 62 10.18 3.88 -5.65
N TYR A 63 9.93 4.02 -6.95
CA TYR A 63 10.66 4.93 -7.81
C TYR A 63 10.53 6.38 -7.34
N LEU A 64 9.31 6.83 -7.03
CA LEU A 64 9.05 8.16 -6.50
C LEU A 64 9.80 8.37 -5.17
N TYR A 65 9.65 7.45 -4.22
CA TYR A 65 10.27 7.57 -2.91
C TYR A 65 11.80 7.65 -3.04
N THR A 66 12.42 6.82 -3.87
CA THR A 66 13.88 6.84 -4.09
C THR A 66 14.37 8.11 -4.78
N LEU A 67 13.61 8.64 -5.74
CA LEU A 67 13.97 9.88 -6.44
C LEU A 67 13.97 11.09 -5.50
N PHE A 68 12.91 11.25 -4.69
CA PHE A 68 12.77 12.38 -3.77
C PHE A 68 13.66 12.32 -2.53
N GLN A 69 14.34 11.20 -2.27
CA GLN A 69 15.28 11.06 -1.15
C GLN A 69 16.74 11.33 -1.51
N ARG A 70 17.07 11.65 -2.77
CA ARG A 70 18.45 11.98 -3.14
C ARG A 70 18.89 13.28 -2.45
N PRO A 71 20.01 13.27 -1.69
CA PRO A 71 20.56 14.50 -1.12
C PRO A 71 20.93 15.49 -2.25
N PRO A 72 20.77 16.81 -2.04
CA PRO A 72 21.33 17.79 -2.95
C PRO A 72 22.84 17.54 -3.06
N VAL A 73 23.35 17.40 -4.28
CA VAL A 73 24.79 17.41 -4.51
C VAL A 73 25.25 18.81 -4.15
N VAL A 74 25.90 18.96 -2.99
CA VAL A 74 26.58 20.20 -2.61
C VAL A 74 27.71 20.39 -3.62
N GLY A 75 27.40 21.16 -4.67
CA GLY A 75 28.35 21.60 -5.67
C GLY A 75 29.39 22.50 -5.01
N ASP A 76 30.64 22.18 -5.34
CA ASP A 76 31.88 22.79 -4.90
C ASP A 76 31.84 24.34 -4.92
N ARG A 77 31.57 24.96 -3.76
CA ARG A 77 31.71 26.43 -3.54
C ARG A 77 33.18 26.86 -3.38
N GLY A 78 34.13 26.07 -3.90
CA GLY A 78 35.57 26.34 -3.86
C GLY A 78 36.15 27.04 -5.09
N ALA A 79 35.36 27.28 -6.15
CA ALA A 79 35.87 27.82 -7.41
C ALA A 79 35.83 29.37 -7.53
N GLU A 80 35.21 30.09 -6.59
CA GLU A 80 34.95 31.54 -6.70
C GLU A 80 35.88 32.42 -5.85
N SER A 81 36.99 31.86 -5.34
CA SER A 81 38.00 32.60 -4.57
C SER A 81 39.32 32.82 -5.33
N ARG A 82 39.26 33.10 -6.64
CA ARG A 82 40.42 33.51 -7.44
C ARG A 82 40.14 34.76 -8.26
#